data_AF-A0A4Y1ZX40-F1
#
_entry.id   AF-A0A4Y1ZX40-F1
#
_cell.length_a   1.000
_cell.length_b   1.000
_cell.length_c   1.000
_cell.angle_alpha   90.00
_cell.angle_beta   90.00
_cell.angle_gamma   90.00
#
_symmetry.space_group_name_H-M   'P 1'
#
loop_
_entity.id
_entity.type
_entity.pdbx_description
1 polymer ?
#
loop_
_entity_poly.entity_id
_entity_poly.type
_entity_poly.pdbx_seq_one_letter_code
_entity_poly.pdbx_strand_id
1 'polypeptide(L)'
;MTLTKEERIYSILLTGSGAMLHVVRNFNATHRTQITPDNEAKLVEKFQRTISDANGSRSGRPKTATEEGTSTQVLEAMARSLMKGTRLLSAQMGISQSSVRRNWQASKWRPYKL
;
A
#
# COMPACT_ATOMS: atom_id res chain seq x y z
N MET A 1 10.58 -0.18 12.01
CA MET A 1 10.69 1.01 12.86
C MET A 1 9.41 1.81 12.77
N THR A 2 8.81 2.17 13.91
CA THR A 2 7.54 2.91 13.98
C THR A 2 7.76 4.19 14.76
N LEU A 3 8.31 5.20 14.09
CA LEU A 3 8.27 6.57 14.62
C LEU A 3 6.88 7.15 14.46
N THR A 4 6.43 7.89 15.45
CA THR A 4 5.25 8.75 15.33
C THR A 4 5.47 9.82 14.25
N LYS A 5 4.42 10.54 13.87
CA LYS A 5 4.55 11.65 12.91
C LYS A 5 5.43 12.76 13.50
N GLU A 6 5.20 13.11 14.76
CA GLU A 6 5.92 14.15 15.48
C GLU A 6 7.40 13.81 15.63
N GLU A 7 7.72 12.56 16.00
CA GLU A 7 9.10 12.09 16.08
C GLU A 7 9.83 12.20 14.73
N ARG A 8 9.17 11.87 13.61
CA ARG A 8 9.77 12.04 12.27
C ARG A 8 10.03 13.49 11.93
N ILE A 9 9.07 14.36 12.18
CA ILE A 9 9.22 15.80 11.94
C ILE A 9 10.37 16.36 12.77
N TYR A 10 10.42 16.00 14.06
CA TYR A 10 11.49 16.43 14.95
C TYR A 10 12.87 15.96 14.47
N SER A 11 13.00 14.69 14.07
CA SER A 11 14.26 14.15 13.53
C SER A 11 14.71 14.89 12.25
N ILE A 12 13.78 15.16 11.34
CA ILE A 12 14.06 15.90 10.09
C ILE A 12 14.50 17.34 10.39
N LEU A 13 13.85 18.03 11.34
CA LEU A 13 14.26 19.38 11.77
C LEU A 13 15.67 19.37 12.38
N LEU A 14 15.96 18.34 13.18
CA LEU A 14 17.24 18.19 13.86
C LEU A 14 18.39 17.90 12.88
N THR A 15 18.11 17.22 11.76
CA THR A 15 19.09 16.99 10.67
C THR A 15 19.68 18.29 10.12
N GLY A 16 18.91 19.38 10.09
CA GLY A 16 19.40 20.69 9.63
C GLY A 16 20.38 21.37 10.58
N SER A 17 20.56 20.85 11.80
CA SER A 17 21.30 21.50 12.89
C SER A 17 22.71 20.92 13.13
N GLY A 18 23.08 19.77 12.54
CA GLY A 18 24.42 19.22 12.74
C GLY A 18 24.68 17.85 12.14
N ALA A 19 25.82 17.26 12.53
CA ALA A 19 26.26 15.95 12.05
C ALA A 19 25.29 14.82 12.47
N MET A 20 25.10 13.82 11.61
CA MET A 20 24.12 12.73 11.80
C MET A 20 24.27 11.98 13.14
N LEU A 21 25.49 11.76 13.64
CA LEU A 21 25.71 11.14 14.95
C LEU A 21 25.21 12.01 16.11
N HIS A 22 25.31 13.34 15.98
CA HIS A 22 24.81 14.29 16.97
C HIS A 22 23.27 14.33 16.96
N VAL A 23 22.67 14.29 15.77
CA VAL A 23 21.22 14.20 15.57
C VAL A 23 20.65 12.97 16.26
N VAL A 24 21.23 11.80 16.01
CA VAL A 24 20.80 10.53 16.62
C VAL A 24 20.94 10.57 18.15
N ARG A 25 22.05 11.10 18.67
CA ARG A 25 22.27 11.21 20.12
C ARG A 25 21.24 12.13 20.78
N ASN A 26 20.99 13.29 20.19
CA ASN A 26 20.04 14.26 20.72
C ASN A 26 18.61 13.71 20.66
N PHE A 27 18.23 13.07 19.55
CA PHE A 27 16.93 12.42 19.43
C PHE A 27 16.74 11.34 20.51
N ASN A 28 17.71 10.44 20.68
CA ASN A 28 17.64 9.34 21.65
C ASN A 28 17.69 9.81 23.10
N ALA A 29 18.24 11.00 23.38
CA ALA A 29 18.22 11.59 24.71
C ALA A 29 16.85 12.18 25.07
N THR A 30 16.11 12.69 24.07
CA THR A 30 14.82 13.37 24.26
C THR A 30 13.62 12.43 24.12
N HIS A 31 13.73 11.37 23.31
CA HIS A 31 12.62 10.47 22.98
C HIS A 31 12.81 9.07 23.55
N ARG A 32 11.69 8.41 23.88
CA ARG A 32 11.68 7.01 24.34
C ARG A 32 12.05 6.03 23.22
N THR A 33 11.71 6.38 21.99
CA THR A 33 12.03 5.57 20.81
C THR A 33 13.49 5.81 20.43
N GLN A 34 14.28 4.73 20.33
CA GLN A 34 15.67 4.86 19.88
C GLN A 34 15.78 4.72 18.36
N ILE A 35 16.56 5.60 17.75
CA ILE A 35 16.93 5.57 16.34
C ILE A 35 18.41 5.23 16.18
N THR A 36 18.74 4.57 15.08
CA THR A 36 20.11 4.27 14.67
C THR A 36 20.52 5.22 13.53
N PRO A 37 21.83 5.43 13.29
CA PRO A 37 22.30 6.23 12.16
C PRO A 37 21.74 5.76 10.81
N ASP A 38 21.65 4.45 10.57
CA ASP A 38 21.07 3.90 9.34
C ASP A 38 19.59 4.24 9.16
N ASN A 39 18.84 4.25 10.26
CA ASN A 39 17.43 4.58 10.23
C ASN A 39 17.21 6.08 9.98
N GLU A 40 18.08 6.92 10.54
CA GLU A 40 18.06 8.36 10.28
C GLU A 40 18.43 8.66 8.83
N ALA A 41 19.47 8.01 8.29
CA ALA A 41 19.84 8.14 6.88
C ALA A 41 18.69 7.78 5.95
N LYS A 42 18.00 6.67 6.20
CA LYS A 42 16.80 6.26 5.44
C LYS A 42 15.66 7.27 5.55
N LEU A 43 15.47 7.89 6.72
CA LEU A 43 14.43 8.89 6.92
C LEU A 43 14.73 10.16 6.11
N VAL A 44 15.98 10.63 6.16
CA VAL A 44 16.44 11.82 5.42
C VAL A 44 16.40 11.58 3.91
N GLU A 45 16.91 10.45 3.43
CA GLU A 45 16.86 10.09 2.00
C GLU A 45 15.41 10.06 1.48
N LYS A 46 14.51 9.43 2.24
CA LYS A 46 13.08 9.37 1.90
C LYS A 46 12.43 10.75 1.88
N PHE A 47 12.77 11.60 2.85
CA PHE A 47 12.30 12.98 2.90
C PHE A 47 12.81 13.77 1.71
N GLN A 48 14.10 13.72 1.37
CA GLN A 48 14.66 14.40 0.19
C GLN A 48 14.03 13.93 -1.12
N ARG A 49 13.74 12.63 -1.23
CA ARG A 49 13.12 12.04 -2.43
C ARG A 49 11.66 12.46 -2.64
N THR A 50 10.90 12.67 -1.55
CA THR A 50 9.43 12.80 -1.60
C THR A 50 8.94 14.16 -1.10
N ILE A 51 9.81 14.94 -0.45
CA ILE A 51 9.49 16.13 0.35
C ILE A 51 8.33 15.85 1.31
N SER A 52 8.36 14.67 1.95
CA SER A 52 7.28 14.19 2.80
C SER A 52 7.80 13.40 4.00
N ASP A 53 7.27 13.70 5.17
CA ASP A 53 7.47 12.95 6.42
C ASP A 53 6.56 11.71 6.51
N ALA A 54 5.55 11.62 5.64
CA ALA A 54 4.58 10.53 5.61
C ALA A 54 5.26 9.20 5.26
N ASN A 55 4.85 8.12 5.94
CA ASN A 55 5.31 6.79 5.56
C ASN A 55 4.58 6.38 4.28
N GLY A 56 5.34 5.88 3.31
CA GLY A 56 4.76 5.35 2.09
C GLY A 56 3.82 4.18 2.42
N SER A 57 2.79 4.02 1.61
CA SER A 57 1.93 2.85 1.64
C SER A 57 2.80 1.60 1.58
N ARG A 58 2.57 0.63 2.47
CA ARG A 58 3.22 -0.68 2.32
C ARG A 58 2.74 -1.28 1.00
N SER A 59 3.67 -1.61 0.11
CA SER A 59 3.34 -2.40 -1.07
C SER A 59 2.79 -3.75 -0.58
N GLY A 60 1.51 -3.99 -0.83
CA GLY A 60 0.89 -5.28 -0.55
C GLY A 60 1.42 -6.35 -1.50
N ARG A 61 1.14 -7.62 -1.19
CA ARG A 61 1.38 -8.72 -2.13
C ARG A 61 0.54 -8.49 -3.40
N PRO A 62 1.14 -8.53 -4.61
CA PRO A 62 0.40 -8.44 -5.86
C PRO A 62 -0.70 -9.51 -5.93
N LYS A 63 -1.90 -9.13 -6.34
CA LYS A 63 -3.05 -10.05 -6.47
C LYS A 63 -3.25 -10.41 -7.94
N THR A 64 -2.75 -11.57 -8.38
CA THR A 64 -2.88 -12.06 -9.76
C THR A 64 -4.34 -12.16 -10.26
N ALA A 65 -5.27 -12.54 -9.37
CA ALA A 65 -6.67 -12.77 -9.75
C ALA A 65 -7.57 -11.51 -9.69
N THR A 66 -7.11 -10.43 -9.04
CA THR A 66 -7.81 -9.13 -8.95
C THR A 66 -6.95 -8.04 -9.59
N GLU A 67 -5.98 -8.43 -10.42
CA GLU A 67 -5.26 -7.52 -11.27
C GLU A 67 -6.23 -6.89 -12.28
N GLU A 68 -5.94 -5.67 -12.72
CA GLU A 68 -6.83 -4.88 -13.55
C GLU A 68 -7.19 -5.60 -14.87
N GLY A 69 -6.21 -6.24 -15.52
CA GLY A 69 -6.42 -7.02 -16.74
C GLY A 69 -7.34 -8.23 -16.52
N THR A 70 -7.04 -9.05 -15.50
CA THR A 70 -7.87 -10.22 -15.15
C THR A 70 -9.27 -9.81 -14.70
N SER A 71 -9.40 -8.70 -13.97
CA SER A 71 -10.69 -8.18 -13.50
C SER A 71 -11.56 -7.72 -14.66
N THR A 72 -10.96 -7.07 -15.66
CA THR A 72 -11.65 -6.62 -16.88
C THR A 72 -12.17 -7.82 -17.68
N GLN A 73 -11.34 -8.85 -17.88
CA GLN A 73 -11.76 -10.07 -18.57
C GLN A 73 -12.90 -10.80 -17.85
N VAL A 74 -12.86 -10.84 -16.50
CA VAL A 74 -13.93 -11.41 -15.68
C VAL A 74 -15.23 -10.61 -15.84
N LEU A 75 -15.16 -9.28 -15.84
CA LEU A 75 -16.33 -8.41 -16.07
C LEU A 75 -16.90 -8.57 -17.46
N GLU A 76 -16.06 -8.65 -18.49
CA GLU A 76 -16.49 -8.85 -19.86
C GLU A 76 -17.18 -10.21 -20.06
N ALA A 77 -16.61 -11.28 -19.50
CA ALA A 77 -17.25 -12.60 -19.55
C ALA A 77 -18.60 -12.64 -18.81
N MET A 78 -18.77 -11.83 -17.76
CA MET A 78 -20.05 -11.65 -17.08
C MET A 78 -21.04 -10.84 -17.92
N ALA A 79 -20.61 -9.76 -18.54
CA ALA A 79 -21.44 -8.96 -19.44
C ALA A 79 -21.95 -9.80 -20.63
N ARG A 80 -21.09 -10.66 -21.20
CA ARG A 80 -21.44 -11.59 -22.28
C ARG A 80 -22.42 -12.68 -21.84
N SER A 81 -22.53 -12.97 -20.55
CA SER A 81 -23.45 -14.01 -20.06
C SER A 81 -23.90 -13.72 -18.63
N LEU A 82 -24.93 -12.88 -18.52
CA LEU A 82 -25.56 -12.52 -17.24
C LEU A 82 -25.99 -13.73 -16.40
N MET A 83 -26.22 -14.89 -17.05
CA MET A 83 -26.71 -16.12 -16.43
C MET A 83 -25.60 -17.08 -15.98
N LYS A 84 -24.32 -16.85 -16.36
CA LYS A 84 -23.22 -17.71 -15.93
C LYS A 84 -22.94 -17.48 -14.45
N GLY A 85 -23.22 -18.50 -13.63
CA GLY A 85 -22.87 -18.49 -12.21
C GLY A 85 -21.36 -18.39 -11.99
N THR A 86 -20.96 -17.87 -10.83
CA THR A 86 -19.55 -17.66 -10.45
C THR A 86 -18.69 -18.91 -10.53
N ARG A 87 -19.30 -20.10 -10.36
CA ARG A 87 -18.62 -21.40 -10.50
C ARG A 87 -18.14 -21.67 -11.91
N LEU A 88 -18.96 -21.35 -12.92
CA LEU A 88 -18.60 -21.56 -14.33
C LEU A 88 -17.52 -20.58 -14.75
N LEU A 89 -17.63 -19.31 -14.34
CA LEU A 89 -16.63 -18.29 -14.63
C LEU A 89 -15.28 -18.59 -13.96
N SER A 90 -15.31 -19.12 -12.74
CA SER A 90 -14.13 -19.59 -12.02
C SER A 90 -13.40 -20.69 -12.79
N ALA A 91 -14.14 -21.72 -13.25
CA ALA A 91 -13.57 -22.81 -14.03
C ALA A 91 -13.04 -22.32 -15.39
N GLN A 92 -13.77 -21.44 -16.07
CA GLN A 92 -13.39 -20.89 -17.37
C GLN A 92 -12.11 -20.03 -17.31
N MET A 93 -11.96 -19.24 -16.24
CA MET A 93 -10.88 -18.25 -16.10
C MET A 93 -9.70 -18.74 -15.26
N GLY A 94 -9.76 -19.96 -14.70
CA GLY A 94 -8.69 -20.51 -13.86
C GLY A 94 -8.47 -19.75 -12.55
N ILE A 95 -9.47 -19.02 -12.06
CA ILE A 95 -9.39 -18.24 -10.82
C ILE A 95 -10.41 -18.73 -9.79
N SER A 96 -10.16 -18.50 -8.50
CA SER A 96 -11.09 -18.91 -7.45
C SER A 96 -12.45 -18.21 -7.57
N GLN A 97 -13.55 -18.89 -7.19
CA GLN A 97 -14.88 -18.28 -7.12
C GLN A 97 -14.92 -17.05 -6.21
N SER A 98 -14.13 -17.05 -5.14
CA SER A 98 -14.01 -15.92 -4.23
C SER A 98 -13.40 -14.69 -4.92
N SER A 99 -12.43 -14.90 -5.82
CA SER A 99 -11.85 -13.82 -6.64
C SER A 99 -12.87 -13.25 -7.62
N VAL A 100 -13.62 -14.12 -8.31
CA VAL A 100 -14.73 -13.71 -9.22
C VAL A 100 -15.74 -12.86 -8.46
N ARG A 101 -16.18 -13.31 -7.28
CA ARG A 101 -17.13 -12.58 -6.43
C ARG A 101 -16.58 -11.25 -5.93
N ARG A 102 -15.30 -11.19 -5.55
CA ARG A 102 -14.65 -9.93 -5.13
C ARG A 102 -14.58 -8.93 -6.28
N ASN A 103 -14.23 -9.37 -7.49
CA ASN A 103 -14.21 -8.52 -8.67
C ASN A 103 -15.61 -7.99 -9.00
N TRP A 104 -16.65 -8.84 -8.89
CA TRP A 104 -18.05 -8.41 -9.00
C TRP A 104 -18.40 -7.30 -8.00
N GLN A 105 -18.11 -7.51 -6.72
CA GLN A 105 -18.47 -6.55 -5.67
C GLN A 105 -17.73 -5.22 -5.86
N ALA A 106 -16.46 -5.28 -6.27
CA ALA A 106 -15.62 -4.11 -6.52
C ALA A 106 -16.14 -3.27 -7.70
N SER A 107 -16.65 -3.90 -8.76
CA SER A 107 -17.15 -3.20 -9.95
C SER A 107 -18.53 -2.54 -9.75
N LYS A 108 -19.17 -2.74 -8.60
CA LYS A 108 -20.54 -2.26 -8.30
C LYS A 108 -21.57 -2.65 -9.37
N TRP A 109 -21.32 -3.69 -10.16
CA TRP A 109 -22.20 -4.12 -11.25
C TRP A 109 -23.60 -4.50 -10.73
N ARG A 110 -24.65 -3.94 -11.37
CA ARG A 110 -26.06 -4.17 -11.03
C ARG A 110 -26.76 -4.78 -12.25
N PRO A 111 -26.99 -6.11 -12.30
CA PRO A 111 -27.53 -6.78 -13.48
C PRO A 111 -28.92 -6.31 -13.91
N TYR A 112 -29.72 -5.75 -12.99
CA TYR A 112 -31.13 -5.44 -13.19
C TYR A 112 -31.45 -3.95 -13.14
N LYS A 113 -30.45 -3.09 -13.32
CA LYS A 113 -30.63 -1.62 -13.40
C LYS A 113 -30.08 -1.08 -14.72
N LEU A 114 -30.64 -1.59 -15.81
CA LEU A 114 -30.58 -0.95 -17.13
C LEU A 114 -31.91 -0.22 -17.36
#